data_AF-A0A3A0FTX8-F1
#
_entry.id   AF-A0A3A0FTX8-F1
#
_cell.length_a   1.000
_cell.length_b   1.000
_cell.length_c   1.000
_cell.angle_alpha   90.00
_cell.angle_beta   90.00
_cell.angle_gamma   90.00
#
_symmetry.space_group_name_H-M   'P 1'
#
loop_
_entity.id
_entity.type
_entity.pdbx_description
1 polymer ?
#
loop_
_entity_poly.entity_id
_entity_poly.type
_entity_poly.pdbx_seq_one_letter_code
_entity_poly.pdbx_strand_id
1 'polypeptide(L)'
;MRKLLIVTYDICDPKRLRKVFKTMKGFGQHLQLSVFRCDLTDMERFEMIGALQRIVHRDEDQVLVIELGPSEGRKHRVESIGRPIRKERREARIF
;
A
#
# COMPACT_ATOMS: atom_id res chain seq x y z
N MET A 1 -5.56 13.87 -10.94
CA MET A 1 -5.00 12.67 -11.61
C MET A 1 -4.58 11.67 -10.55
N ARG A 2 -4.85 10.38 -10.73
CA ARG A 2 -4.38 9.35 -9.80
C ARG A 2 -3.03 8.79 -10.24
N LYS A 3 -2.24 8.35 -9.27
CA LYS A 3 -0.90 7.80 -9.45
C LYS A 3 -0.83 6.43 -8.82
N LEU A 4 -0.10 5.54 -9.49
CA LEU A 4 0.18 4.22 -8.94
C LEU A 4 1.37 4.31 -8.00
N LEU A 5 1.16 3.86 -6.77
CA LEU A 5 2.16 3.84 -5.72
C LEU A 5 2.40 2.40 -5.24
N ILE A 6 3.66 2.08 -4.96
CA ILE A 6 4.03 0.94 -4.13
C ILE A 6 4.43 1.48 -2.76
N VAL A 7 3.79 0.96 -1.73
CA VAL A 7 4.09 1.32 -0.34
C VAL A 7 4.66 0.09 0.34
N THR A 8 5.87 0.19 0.86
CA THR A 8 6.49 -0.87 1.65
C THR A 8 6.66 -0.40 3.08
N TYR A 9 6.69 -1.33 4.02
CA TYR A 9 6.99 -1.02 5.41
C TYR A 9 7.87 -2.06 6.06
N ASP A 10 8.81 -1.60 6.88
CA ASP A 10 9.61 -2.40 7.78
C ASP A 10 9.35 -1.87 9.20
N ILE A 11 8.63 -2.64 10.02
CA ILE A 11 8.08 -2.19 11.30
C ILE A 11 8.55 -3.16 12.39
N CYS A 12 9.31 -2.67 13.37
CA CYS A 12 9.92 -3.52 14.39
C CYS A 12 8.91 -4.04 15.42
N ASP A 13 7.94 -3.21 15.83
CA ASP A 13 6.97 -3.59 16.87
C ASP A 13 5.70 -4.28 16.29
N PRO A 14 5.32 -5.46 16.79
CA PRO A 14 4.12 -6.17 16.31
C PRO A 14 2.80 -5.43 16.54
N LYS A 15 2.68 -4.52 17.52
CA LYS A 15 1.44 -3.74 17.72
C LYS A 15 1.35 -2.62 16.69
N ARG A 16 2.44 -1.91 16.41
CA ARG A 16 2.54 -0.91 15.33
C ARG A 16 2.33 -1.56 13.97
N LEU A 17 2.92 -2.72 13.71
CA LEU A 17 2.73 -3.48 12.46
C LEU A 17 1.25 -3.77 12.18
N ARG A 18 0.50 -4.26 13.18
CA ARG A 18 -0.94 -4.52 13.04
C ARG A 18 -1.73 -3.24 12.73
N LYS A 19 -1.34 -2.10 13.33
CA LYS A 19 -1.95 -0.80 13.06
C LYS A 19 -1.63 -0.31 11.65
N VAL A 20 -0.37 -0.37 11.21
CA VAL A 20 0.06 -0.01 9.86
C VAL A 20 -0.70 -0.84 8.82
N PHE A 21 -0.73 -2.17 8.99
CA PHE A 21 -1.46 -3.06 8.11
C PHE A 21 -2.96 -2.73 8.03
N LYS A 22 -3.61 -2.49 9.17
CA LYS A 22 -5.04 -2.11 9.21
C LYS A 22 -5.29 -0.77 8.50
N THR A 23 -4.42 0.21 8.71
CA THR A 23 -4.49 1.53 8.05
C THR A 23 -4.33 1.41 6.55
N MET A 24 -3.31 0.68 6.07
CA MET A 24 -3.00 0.54 4.65
C MET A 24 -4.11 -0.15 3.85
N LYS A 25 -4.91 -1.02 4.47
CA LYS A 25 -6.11 -1.61 3.83
C LYS A 25 -7.15 -0.56 3.42
N GLY A 26 -7.14 0.64 4.00
CA GLY A 26 -8.00 1.75 3.59
C GLY A 26 -7.50 2.47 2.33
N PHE A 27 -6.21 2.32 1.98
CA PHE A 27 -5.57 3.08 0.90
C PHE A 27 -5.14 2.23 -0.30
N GLY A 28 -5.12 0.91 -0.19
CA GLY A 28 -4.69 0.07 -1.31
C GLY A 28 -4.85 -1.42 -1.10
N GLN A 29 -4.41 -2.15 -2.12
CA GLN A 29 -4.44 -3.60 -2.18
C GLN A 29 -3.18 -4.18 -1.52
N HIS A 30 -3.36 -5.16 -0.64
CA HIS A 30 -2.25 -5.91 -0.05
C HIS A 30 -1.64 -6.87 -1.08
N LEU A 31 -0.32 -6.75 -1.34
CA LEU A 31 0.38 -7.59 -2.32
C LEU A 31 1.23 -8.68 -1.66
N GLN A 32 2.01 -8.32 -0.64
CA GLN A 32 2.89 -9.20 0.12
C GLN A 32 2.92 -8.74 1.57
N LEU A 33 3.50 -9.55 2.47
CA LEU A 33 3.54 -9.30 3.92
C LEU A 33 3.74 -7.82 4.30
N SER A 34 4.69 -7.17 3.63
CA SER A 34 5.11 -5.79 3.87
C SER A 34 4.96 -4.85 2.67
N VAL A 35 4.08 -5.18 1.71
CA VAL A 35 3.92 -4.43 0.45
C VAL A 35 2.46 -4.21 0.11
N PHE A 36 2.10 -2.95 -0.15
CA PHE A 36 0.81 -2.50 -0.67
C PHE A 36 0.96 -1.84 -2.03
N ARG A 37 -0.05 -2.02 -2.88
CA ARG A 37 -0.25 -1.27 -4.13
C ARG A 37 -1.41 -0.33 -3.94
N CYS A 38 -1.15 0.96 -4.12
CA CYS A 38 -2.14 2.01 -3.95
C CYS A 38 -2.32 2.74 -5.28
N ASP A 39 -3.55 3.11 -5.60
CA ASP A 39 -3.88 3.96 -6.73
C ASP A 39 -4.55 5.19 -6.14
N LEU A 40 -3.81 6.29 -5.96
CA LEU A 40 -4.21 7.44 -5.15
C LEU A 40 -4.05 8.75 -5.89
N THR A 41 -4.91 9.72 -5.59
CA THR A 41 -4.65 11.15 -5.85
C THR A 41 -3.57 11.67 -4.89
N ASP A 42 -3.03 12.87 -5.18
CA ASP A 42 -2.07 13.50 -4.28
C ASP A 42 -2.67 13.77 -2.89
N MET A 43 -3.96 14.15 -2.80
CA MET A 43 -4.64 14.37 -1.52
C MET A 43 -4.75 13.06 -0.70
N GLU A 44 -5.25 11.98 -1.30
CA GLU A 44 -5.33 10.68 -0.61
C GLU A 44 -3.94 10.16 -0.21
N ARG A 45 -2.90 10.44 -1.02
CA ARG A 45 -1.49 10.14 -0.66
C ARG A 45 -1.07 10.93 0.59
N PHE A 46 -1.39 12.22 0.69
CA PHE A 46 -1.09 13.02 1.88
C PHE A 46 -1.83 12.51 3.12
N GLU A 47 -3.10 12.15 2.99
CA GLU A 47 -3.88 11.55 4.08
C GLU A 47 -3.27 10.22 4.55
N MET A 48 -2.88 9.36 3.61
CA MET A 48 -2.18 8.10 3.89
C MET A 48 -0.89 8.34 4.68
N ILE A 49 -0.06 9.29 4.22
CA ILE A 49 1.20 9.63 4.89
C ILE A 49 0.93 10.15 6.31
N GLY A 50 -0.03 11.08 6.47
CA GLY A 50 -0.40 11.61 7.78
C GLY A 50 -0.95 10.53 8.73
N ALA A 51 -1.71 9.56 8.21
CA ALA A 51 -2.20 8.44 8.99
C ALA A 51 -1.05 7.52 9.47
N LEU A 52 -0.08 7.24 8.60
CA LEU A 52 1.08 6.40 8.95
C LEU A 52 2.03 7.10 9.93
N GLN A 53 2.26 8.40 9.77
CA GLN A 53 3.12 9.19 10.68
C GLN A 53 2.65 9.17 12.14
N ARG A 54 1.35 8.93 12.40
CA ARG A 54 0.80 8.78 13.75
C ARG A 54 1.05 7.41 14.37
N ILE A 55 1.52 6.44 13.59
CA ILE A 55 1.67 5.03 13.99
C ILE A 55 3.14 4.63 13.99
N VAL A 56 3.90 5.05 12.97
CA VAL A 56 5.29 4.67 12.70
C VAL A 56 6.23 5.34 13.69
N HIS A 57 7.12 4.56 14.31
CA HIS A 57 8.20 5.08 15.15
C HIS A 57 9.38 5.52 14.30
N ARG A 58 9.75 6.80 14.38
CA ARG A 58 10.71 7.41 13.42
C ARG A 58 12.10 6.80 13.43
N ASP A 59 12.54 6.29 14.57
CA ASP A 59 13.91 5.77 14.74
C ASP A 59 13.99 4.23 14.58
N GLU A 60 12.86 3.55 14.55
CA GLU A 60 12.81 2.06 14.53
C GLU A 60 12.16 1.53 13.26
N ASP A 61 11.22 2.29 12.69
CA ASP A 61 10.39 1.83 11.59
C ASP A 61 10.70 2.61 10.31
N GLN A 62 10.53 1.97 9.16
CA GLN A 62 10.66 2.60 7.85
C GLN A 62 9.41 2.33 7.00
N VAL A 63 8.95 3.36 6.30
CA VAL A 63 7.95 3.24 5.24
C VAL A 63 8.50 3.88 3.98
N LEU A 64 8.49 3.16 2.86
CA LEU A 64 8.85 3.70 1.55
C LEU A 64 7.58 3.89 0.72
N VAL A 65 7.47 5.05 0.06
CA VAL A 65 6.39 5.36 -0.88
C VAL A 65 7.01 5.61 -2.24
N ILE A 66 6.81 4.68 -3.16
CA ILE A 66 7.43 4.67 -4.49
C ILE A 66 6.35 5.01 -5.53
N GLU A 67 6.49 6.14 -6.21
CA GLU A 67 5.57 6.56 -7.28
C GLU A 67 6.01 5.94 -8.62
N LEU A 68 5.09 5.22 -9.27
CA LEU A 68 5.33 4.58 -10.57
C LEU A 68 4.82 5.42 -11.76
N GLY A 69 4.21 6.57 -11.47
CA GLY A 69 3.61 7.49 -12.45
C GLY A 69 2.08 7.42 -12.49
N PRO A 70 1.46 7.99 -13.53
CA PRO A 70 0.01 8.02 -13.69
C PRO A 70 -0.60 6.61 -13.73
N SER A 71 -1.73 6.42 -13.07
CA SER A 71 -2.45 5.13 -13.03
C SER A 71 -3.10 4.77 -14.38
N GLU A 72 -3.40 5.78 -15.20
CA GLU A 72 -4.07 5.63 -16.50
C GLU A 72 -3.05 5.49 -17.64
N GLY A 73 -3.40 4.70 -18.65
CA GLY A 73 -2.63 4.60 -19.91
C GLY A 73 -1.40 3.69 -19.87
N ARG A 74 -0.89 3.28 -18.69
CA ARG A 74 0.28 2.38 -18.59
C ARG A 74 -0.05 1.10 -17.82
N LYS A 75 0.08 -0.06 -18.48
CA LYS A 75 0.07 -1.34 -17.78
C LYS A 75 1.39 -1.54 -17.05
N HIS A 76 1.38 -1.46 -15.74
CA HIS A 76 2.54 -1.80 -14.91
C HIS A 76 2.68 -3.32 -14.84
N ARG A 77 3.80 -3.85 -15.35
CA ARG A 77 4.11 -5.27 -15.27
C ARG A 77 4.59 -5.59 -13.86
N VAL A 78 3.96 -6.58 -13.24
CA VAL A 78 4.39 -7.14 -11.95
C VAL A 78 4.55 -8.63 -12.16
N GLU A 79 5.69 -9.16 -11.75
CA GLU A 79 6.04 -10.57 -11.85
C GLU A 79 6.34 -11.11 -10.45
N SER A 80 6.04 -12.39 -10.23
CA SER A 80 6.34 -13.09 -8.98
C SER A 80 7.12 -14.36 -9.28
N ILE A 81 8.11 -14.64 -8.44
CA ILE A 81 8.81 -15.91 -8.42
C ILE A 81 8.30 -16.71 -7.21
N GLY A 82 7.95 -17.99 -7.40
CA GLY A 82 7.36 -18.83 -6.36
C GLY A 82 5.83 -18.74 -6.32
N ARG A 83 5.25 -18.26 -5.20
CA ARG A 83 3.79 -18.15 -5.08
C ARG A 83 3.25 -17.10 -6.06
N PRO A 84 2.14 -17.39 -6.77
CA PRO A 84 1.56 -16.43 -7.71
C PRO A 84 0.95 -15.23 -6.97
N ILE A 85 0.99 -14.06 -7.61
CA ILE A 85 0.27 -12.87 -7.14
C ILE A 85 -1.23 -13.20 -7.10
N ARG A 86 -1.82 -13.16 -5.90
CA ARG A 86 -3.27 -13.26 -5.75
C ARG A 86 -3.89 -11.98 -6.30
N LYS A 87 -4.64 -12.10 -7.39
CA LYS A 87 -5.58 -11.05 -7.79
C LYS A 87 -6.73 -11.10 -6.80
N GLU A 88 -6.92 -10.05 -6.00
CA GLU A 88 -8.20 -9.88 -5.31
C GLU A 88 -9.28 -9.77 -6.40
N ARG A 89 -10.18 -10.75 -6.44
CA ARG A 89 -11.39 -10.63 -7.23
C ARG A 89 -12.19 -9.48 -6.63
N ARG A 90 -12.40 -8.41 -7.39
CA ARG A 90 -13.47 -7.45 -7.13
C ARG A 90 -14.80 -8.14 -7.42
N GLU A 91 -15.23 -9.04 -6.55
CA GLU A 91 -16.62 -9.51 -6.56
C GLU A 91 -17.44 -8.44 -5.85
N ALA A 92 -18.19 -7.66 -6.64
CA ALA A 92 -19.26 -6.86 -6.10
C ALA A 92 -20.28 -7.84 -5.50
N ARG A 93 -20.27 -7.98 -4.18
CA ARG A 93 -21.39 -8.57 -3.46
C ARG A 93 -22.50 -7.53 -3.45
N ILE A 94 -23.36 -7.60 -4.46
CA ILE A 94 -24.66 -6.95 -4.44
C ILE A 94 -25.53 -7.81 -3.52
N PHE A 95 -25.91 -7.24 -2.37
CA PHE A 95 -26.99 -7.76 -1.53
C PHE A 95 -28.28 -7.05 -1.94
#